data_AF-A0A951H8I3-F1
#
_entry.id   AF-A0A951H8I3-F1
#
_cell.length_a   1.000
_cell.length_b   1.000
_cell.length_c   1.000
_cell.angle_alpha   90.00
_cell.angle_beta   90.00
_cell.angle_gamma   90.00
#
_symmetry.space_group_name_H-M   'P 1'
#
loop_
_entity.id
_entity.type
_entity.pdbx_description
1 polymer ?
#
loop_
_entity_poly.entity_id
_entity_poly.type
_entity_poly.pdbx_seq_one_letter_code
_entity_poly.pdbx_strand_id
1 'polypeptide(L)'
;MDYTVEIGQSGRGGTITYIEAGQRLNFDWEFSTVGADIMVPAPEQWDAYWEQSGAAWAKGRRQEILERVAEATRQQKAQNAAITIEDRWIVLKF
;
A
#
# COMPACT_ATOMS: atom_id res chain seq x y z
N MET A 1 -10.57 -7.00 -13.67
CA MET A 1 -9.25 -6.39 -13.92
C MET A 1 -8.32 -7.03 -12.92
N ASP A 2 -7.28 -7.69 -13.40
CA ASP A 2 -6.35 -8.41 -12.55
C ASP A 2 -5.25 -7.43 -12.10
N TYR A 3 -5.09 -7.28 -10.78
CA TYR A 3 -4.00 -6.56 -10.16
C TYR A 3 -3.14 -7.56 -9.36
N THR A 4 -1.88 -7.20 -9.15
CA THR A 4 -0.94 -7.97 -8.33
C THR A 4 -0.31 -7.05 -7.29
N VAL A 5 -0.02 -7.59 -6.10
CA VAL A 5 0.75 -6.89 -5.06
C VAL A 5 1.99 -7.71 -4.76
N GLU A 6 3.15 -7.17 -5.05
CA GLU A 6 4.45 -7.75 -4.72
C GLU A 6 4.99 -7.13 -3.43
N ILE A 7 5.58 -7.95 -2.55
CA ILE A 7 6.06 -7.50 -1.24
C ILE A 7 7.54 -7.82 -1.12
N GLY A 8 8.38 -6.81 -1.30
CA GLY A 8 9.80 -6.85 -1.04
C GLY A 8 10.09 -6.59 0.44
N GLN A 9 11.02 -7.34 1.03
CA GLN A 9 11.48 -7.15 2.39
C GLN A 9 13.00 -7.00 2.44
N SER A 10 13.47 -6.00 3.16
CA SER A 10 14.86 -5.77 3.52
C SER A 10 14.95 -5.38 5.01
N GLY A 11 15.46 -6.29 5.84
CA GLY A 11 15.53 -6.09 7.28
C GLY A 11 14.15 -5.91 7.91
N ARG A 12 13.95 -4.76 8.58
CA ARG A 12 12.72 -4.42 9.32
C ARG A 12 11.63 -3.79 8.47
N GLY A 13 11.84 -3.59 7.17
CA GLY A 13 10.84 -3.01 6.29
C GLY A 13 11.04 -3.44 4.85
N GLY A 14 10.53 -2.66 3.91
CA GLY A 14 10.72 -2.88 2.49
C GLY A 14 9.73 -2.11 1.64
N THR A 15 9.41 -2.66 0.48
CA THR A 15 8.56 -2.00 -0.51
C THR A 15 7.43 -2.92 -0.92
N ILE A 16 6.22 -2.38 -0.98
CA ILE A 16 5.05 -3.00 -1.58
C ILE A 16 4.83 -2.37 -2.94
N THR A 17 4.75 -3.20 -3.98
CA THR A 17 4.53 -2.78 -5.36
C THR A 17 3.13 -3.23 -5.80
N TYR A 18 2.20 -2.30 -5.93
CA TYR A 18 0.89 -2.53 -6.56
C TYR A 18 1.04 -2.43 -8.09
N ILE A 19 0.59 -3.46 -8.81
CA ILE A 19 0.71 -3.57 -10.27
C ILE A 19 -0.67 -3.79 -10.88
N GLU A 20 -1.08 -2.91 -11.80
CA GLU A 20 -2.37 -3.02 -12.53
C GLU A 20 -2.17 -2.57 -13.97
N ALA A 21 -2.55 -3.41 -14.94
CA ALA A 21 -2.41 -3.11 -16.37
C ALA A 21 -1.00 -2.63 -16.79
N GLY A 22 0.05 -3.17 -16.17
CA GLY A 22 1.45 -2.80 -16.42
C GLY A 22 1.91 -1.49 -15.76
N GLN A 23 1.02 -0.79 -15.05
CA GLN A 23 1.36 0.38 -14.23
C GLN A 23 1.74 -0.04 -12.82
N ARG A 24 2.55 0.77 -12.12
CA ARG A 24 3.06 0.44 -10.78
C ARG A 24 2.93 1.60 -9.80
N LEU A 25 2.55 1.29 -8.56
CA LEU A 25 2.69 2.17 -7.40
C LEU A 25 3.56 1.48 -6.36
N ASN A 26 4.51 2.21 -5.78
CA ASN A 26 5.39 1.69 -4.74
C ASN A 26 5.08 2.36 -3.40
N PHE A 27 4.93 1.56 -2.36
CA PHE A 27 4.71 2.01 -1.00
C PHE A 27 5.81 1.45 -0.11
N ASP A 28 6.39 2.27 0.74
CA ASP A 28 7.31 1.76 1.75
C ASP A 28 6.53 1.17 2.92
N TRP A 29 7.10 0.17 3.57
CA TRP A 29 6.52 -0.41 4.79
C TRP A 29 7.61 -0.75 5.81
N GLU A 30 7.24 -0.79 7.09
CA GLU A 30 8.11 -1.23 8.16
C GLU A 30 7.36 -1.96 9.28
N PHE A 31 8.07 -2.82 10.01
CA PHE A 31 7.55 -3.44 11.23
C PHE A 31 7.47 -2.41 12.35
N SER A 32 6.28 -2.27 12.92
CA SER A 32 6.01 -1.53 14.14
C SER A 32 6.06 -2.46 15.36
N THR A 33 5.83 -1.93 16.55
CA THR A 33 5.87 -2.72 17.79
C THR A 33 4.79 -3.81 17.85
N VAL A 34 3.68 -3.63 17.14
CA VAL A 34 2.49 -4.50 17.22
C VAL A 34 2.04 -5.00 15.84
N GLY A 35 2.91 -4.94 14.83
CA GLY A 35 2.55 -5.32 13.47
C GLY A 35 3.44 -4.69 12.41
N ALA A 36 2.82 -4.22 11.33
CA ALA A 36 3.50 -3.53 10.24
C ALA A 36 2.66 -2.34 9.74
N ASP A 37 3.36 -1.28 9.36
CA ASP A 37 2.77 -0.05 8.86
C ASP A 37 3.24 0.19 7.43
N ILE A 38 2.30 0.45 6.51
CA ILE A 38 2.55 0.80 5.12
C ILE A 38 2.33 2.30 4.98
N MET A 39 3.36 3.03 4.54
CA MET A 39 3.32 4.47 4.31
C MET A 39 2.54 4.78 3.04
N VAL A 40 1.55 5.67 3.15
CA VAL A 40 0.74 6.11 2.00
C VAL A 40 0.61 7.63 1.95
N PRO A 41 0.48 8.24 0.76
CA PRO A 41 0.16 9.67 0.66
C PRO A 41 -1.14 10.01 1.39
N ALA A 42 -1.15 11.18 2.06
CA ALA A 42 -2.36 11.74 2.67
C ALA A 42 -3.47 11.92 1.62
N PRO A 43 -4.76 11.85 1.99
CA PRO A 43 -5.87 11.98 1.04
C PRO A 43 -5.75 13.21 0.13
N GLU A 44 -5.39 14.36 0.69
CA GLU A 44 -5.21 15.62 -0.02
C GLU A 44 -3.94 15.67 -0.88
N GLN A 45 -2.99 14.76 -0.65
CA GLN A 45 -1.71 14.67 -1.39
C GLN A 45 -1.74 13.60 -2.48
N TRP A 46 -2.66 12.64 -2.42
CA TRP A 46 -2.67 11.43 -3.25
C TRP A 46 -2.59 11.72 -4.74
N ASP A 47 -3.51 12.55 -5.25
CA ASP A 47 -3.62 12.85 -6.67
C ASP A 47 -2.33 13.52 -7.19
N ALA A 48 -1.87 14.57 -6.49
CA ALA A 48 -0.68 15.31 -6.88
C ALA A 48 0.59 14.45 -6.78
N TYR A 49 0.69 13.62 -5.74
CA TYR A 49 1.84 12.73 -5.52
C TYR A 49 1.99 11.73 -6.67
N TRP A 50 0.90 11.05 -7.04
CA TRP A 50 0.94 10.06 -8.11
C TRP A 50 1.03 10.65 -9.51
N GLU A 51 0.46 11.83 -9.73
CA GLU A 51 0.65 12.57 -10.98
C GLU A 51 2.13 12.96 -11.19
N GLN A 52 2.80 13.48 -10.14
CA GLN A 52 4.22 13.86 -10.21
C GLN A 52 5.17 12.67 -10.41
N SER A 53 4.79 11.48 -9.93
CA SER A 53 5.57 10.25 -10.09
C SER A 53 5.25 9.49 -11.39
N GLY A 54 4.45 10.08 -12.29
CA GLY A 54 4.11 9.51 -13.60
C GLY A 54 2.99 8.46 -13.57
N ALA A 55 2.33 8.30 -12.42
CA ALA A 55 1.25 7.36 -12.18
C ALA A 55 -0.13 8.05 -12.09
N ALA A 56 -0.40 9.01 -12.98
CA ALA A 56 -1.64 9.81 -12.99
C ALA A 56 -2.94 8.97 -13.07
N TRP A 57 -2.86 7.72 -13.51
CA TRP A 57 -3.99 6.78 -13.55
C TRP A 57 -4.54 6.43 -12.15
N ALA A 58 -3.76 6.63 -11.08
CA ALA A 58 -4.18 6.38 -9.71
C ALA A 58 -5.03 7.53 -9.11
N LYS A 59 -5.14 8.66 -9.83
CA LYS A 59 -5.93 9.83 -9.42
C LYS A 59 -7.38 9.44 -9.12
N GLY A 60 -7.90 9.90 -7.98
CA GLY A 60 -9.26 9.57 -7.53
C GLY A 60 -9.49 8.11 -7.14
N ARG A 61 -8.46 7.24 -7.16
CA ARG A 61 -8.54 5.81 -6.84
C ARG A 61 -7.90 5.45 -5.50
N ARG A 62 -7.64 6.43 -4.62
CA ARG A 62 -6.96 6.21 -3.32
C ARG A 62 -7.60 5.06 -2.55
N GLN A 63 -8.88 5.20 -2.22
CA GLN A 63 -9.57 4.22 -1.37
C GLN A 63 -9.50 2.81 -1.97
N GLU A 64 -9.89 2.65 -3.24
CA GLU A 64 -9.86 1.38 -3.96
C GLU A 64 -8.49 0.71 -3.92
N ILE A 65 -7.43 1.47 -4.22
CA ILE A 65 -6.07 0.92 -4.30
C ILE A 65 -5.55 0.57 -2.90
N LEU A 66 -5.79 1.41 -1.91
CA LEU A 66 -5.35 1.14 -0.53
C LEU A 66 -6.05 -0.10 0.05
N GLU A 67 -7.35 -0.30 -0.23
CA GLU A 67 -8.09 -1.51 0.16
C GLU A 67 -7.48 -2.76 -0.47
N ARG A 68 -7.16 -2.71 -1.77
CA ARG A 68 -6.51 -3.82 -2.49
C ARG A 68 -5.12 -4.13 -1.94
N VAL A 69 -4.31 -3.10 -1.69
CA VAL A 69 -2.96 -3.25 -1.11
C VAL A 69 -3.04 -3.84 0.29
N ALA A 70 -3.93 -3.34 1.14
CA ALA A 70 -4.10 -3.81 2.50
C ALA A 70 -4.50 -5.29 2.54
N GLU A 71 -5.52 -5.66 1.77
CA GLU A 71 -6.04 -7.03 1.77
C GLU A 71 -5.05 -8.02 1.16
N ALA A 72 -4.40 -7.66 0.05
CA ALA A 72 -3.38 -8.52 -0.55
C ALA A 72 -2.17 -8.70 0.38
N THR A 73 -1.74 -7.63 1.08
CA THR A 73 -0.66 -7.71 2.08
C THR A 73 -1.03 -8.63 3.23
N ARG A 74 -2.24 -8.48 3.78
CA ARG A 74 -2.76 -9.34 4.84
C ARG A 74 -2.76 -10.80 4.40
N GLN A 75 -3.34 -11.11 3.24
CA GLN A 75 -3.42 -12.48 2.73
C GLN A 75 -2.03 -13.13 2.53
N GLN A 76 -1.04 -12.37 2.06
CA GLN A 76 0.29 -12.91 1.74
C GLN A 76 1.23 -13.01 2.95
N LYS A 77 1.13 -12.09 3.92
CA LYS A 77 2.16 -11.96 4.98
C LYS A 77 1.60 -11.95 6.40
N ALA A 78 0.32 -11.65 6.59
CA ALA A 78 -0.25 -11.44 7.92
C ALA A 78 -1.73 -11.86 7.96
N GLN A 79 -2.03 -13.13 7.66
CA GLN A 79 -3.39 -13.61 7.37
C GLN A 79 -4.42 -13.29 8.48
N ASN A 80 -3.97 -13.26 9.73
CA ASN A 80 -4.82 -12.99 10.91
C ASN A 80 -4.78 -11.53 11.38
N ALA A 81 -4.09 -10.65 10.66
CA ALA A 81 -3.95 -9.26 11.08
C ALA A 81 -5.26 -8.48 10.94
N ALA A 82 -5.51 -7.59 11.89
CA ALA A 82 -6.52 -6.56 11.73
C ALA A 82 -5.97 -5.44 10.83
N ILE A 83 -6.75 -5.03 9.82
CA ILE A 83 -6.41 -3.93 8.91
C ILE A 83 -7.07 -2.64 9.43
N THR A 84 -6.33 -1.54 9.45
CA THR A 84 -6.86 -0.18 9.57
C THR A 84 -6.23 0.69 8.48
N ILE A 85 -7.04 1.43 7.73
CA ILE A 85 -6.56 2.40 6.74
C ILE A 85 -6.77 3.80 7.32
N GLU A 86 -5.68 4.52 7.53
CA GLU A 86 -5.64 5.88 8.04
C GLU A 86 -5.24 6.86 6.92
N ASP A 87 -5.13 8.14 7.27
CA ASP A 87 -4.77 9.18 6.29
C ASP A 87 -3.36 8.96 5.74
N ARG A 88 -2.40 8.49 6.55
CA ARG A 88 -1.01 8.34 6.11
C ARG A 88 -0.46 6.91 6.21
N TRP A 89 -1.30 5.98 6.66
CA TRP A 89 -0.87 4.61 6.96
C TRP A 89 -1.92 3.58 6.58
N ILE A 90 -1.47 2.39 6.17
CA ILE A 90 -2.23 1.16 6.36
C ILE A 90 -1.54 0.41 7.50
N VAL A 91 -2.28 0.10 8.56
CA VAL A 91 -1.79 -0.62 9.73
C VAL A 91 -2.28 -2.06 9.66
N LEU A 92 -1.36 -3.02 9.71
CA LEU A 92 -1.65 -4.44 9.91
C LEU A 92 -1.20 -4.84 11.31
N LYS A 93 -2.15 -5.11 12.21
CA LYS A 93 -1.87 -5.47 13.61
C LYS A 93 -1.96 -6.98 13.83
N PHE A 94 -0.90 -7.62 14.34
CA PHE A 94 -0.82 -9.07 14.56
C PHE A 94 0.11 -9.45 15.72
#